data_AF-A5BHJ2-F1
#
_entry.id   AF-A5BHJ2-F1
#
_cell.length_a   1.000
_cell.length_b   1.000
_cell.length_c   1.000
_cell.angle_alpha   90.00
_cell.angle_beta   90.00
_cell.angle_gamma   90.00
#
_symmetry.space_group_name_H-M   'P 1'
#
loop_
_entity.id
_entity.type
_entity.pdbx_description
1 polymer ?
#
loop_
_entity_poly.entity_id
_entity_poly.type
_entity_poly.pdbx_seq_one_letter_code
_entity_poly.pdbx_strand_id
1 'polypeptide(L)'
;MSPKAAAKTFQLPGLHEMVINAFGNPEFFNILFPLLLEMCNTATPTKSGKSPLGTDAKAESNEGEDISAPHDKILGCITSCIHVACVNDILEQKENLIHVFLVSLSPGFPWTVKMSAFSSIKELCSRLHEIVDESEETSLDVGVTSLIYELFHSVSPKVVECISTVKIAQVHITASECLLEMIELYKNLPSVQWTDGGFKDELLHLYEMEKNEQAKSLLKACIDGLKGLEKENA
;
A
#
# COMPACT_ATOMS: atom_id res chain seq x y z
N MET A 1 17.98 51.91 -20.05
CA MET A 1 18.27 50.93 -18.99
C MET A 1 16.94 50.40 -18.47
N SER A 2 16.60 49.16 -18.83
CA SER A 2 15.45 48.41 -18.32
C SER A 2 15.88 46.95 -18.22
N PRO A 3 15.73 46.27 -17.07
CA PRO A 3 15.95 44.84 -16.99
C PRO A 3 14.62 44.12 -17.28
N LYS A 4 14.56 43.37 -18.38
CA LYS A 4 13.48 42.42 -18.66
C LYS A 4 14.05 41.00 -18.58
N ALA A 5 13.50 40.26 -17.63
CA ALA A 5 13.21 38.82 -17.66
C ALA A 5 14.31 37.85 -18.11
N ALA A 6 14.78 37.05 -17.15
CA ALA A 6 15.04 35.63 -17.37
C ALA A 6 14.79 34.86 -16.06
N ALA A 7 13.51 34.71 -15.70
CA ALA A 7 13.11 33.65 -14.79
C ALA A 7 13.27 32.33 -15.56
N LYS A 8 14.44 31.70 -15.41
CA LYS A 8 14.65 30.33 -15.87
C LYS A 8 13.89 29.41 -14.91
N THR A 9 12.81 28.85 -15.41
CA THR A 9 12.17 27.64 -14.90
C THR A 9 13.23 26.56 -14.74
N PHE A 10 13.54 26.21 -13.49
CA PHE A 10 14.19 24.96 -13.15
C PHE A 10 13.16 23.85 -13.34
N GLN A 11 13.01 23.36 -14.57
CA GLN A 11 12.61 21.96 -14.73
C GLN A 11 13.82 21.15 -14.26
N LEU A 12 13.64 20.34 -13.21
CA LEU A 12 14.58 19.30 -12.80
C LEU A 12 14.04 17.97 -13.34
N PRO A 13 14.45 17.50 -14.54
CA PRO A 13 14.19 16.12 -14.95
C PRO A 13 15.05 15.11 -14.20
N GLY A 14 15.91 15.54 -13.26
CA GLY A 14 16.89 14.67 -12.60
C GLY A 14 16.64 14.37 -11.12
N LEU A 15 15.65 15.00 -10.47
CA LEU A 15 15.44 14.75 -9.02
C LEU A 15 14.96 13.32 -8.78
N HIS A 16 14.01 12.83 -9.57
CA HIS A 16 13.49 11.46 -9.44
C HIS A 16 14.59 10.41 -9.67
N GLU A 17 15.45 10.61 -10.66
CA GLU A 17 16.52 9.68 -11.02
C GLU A 17 17.69 9.73 -10.02
N MET A 18 18.02 10.92 -9.48
CA MET A 18 18.96 11.06 -8.36
C MET A 18 18.40 10.46 -7.07
N VAL A 19 17.10 10.61 -6.84
CA VAL A 19 16.41 10.05 -5.68
C VAL A 19 16.39 8.52 -5.78
N ILE A 20 16.07 7.94 -6.95
CA ILE A 20 16.17 6.49 -7.21
C ILE A 20 17.61 5.99 -7.03
N ASN A 21 18.61 6.70 -7.56
CA ASN A 21 20.03 6.33 -7.40
C ASN A 21 20.54 6.49 -5.96
N ALA A 22 20.01 7.44 -5.18
CA ALA A 22 20.31 7.58 -3.75
C ALA A 22 19.57 6.52 -2.90
N PHE A 23 18.37 6.12 -3.32
CA PHE A 23 17.61 5.01 -2.74
C PHE A 23 18.27 3.65 -2.99
N GLY A 24 19.10 3.49 -4.03
CA GLY A 24 19.85 2.26 -4.29
C GLY A 24 20.91 1.88 -3.24
N ASN A 25 21.07 2.65 -2.16
CA ASN A 25 21.83 2.23 -0.98
C ASN A 25 20.86 1.77 0.13
N PRO A 26 20.86 0.46 0.50
CA PRO A 26 19.99 -0.11 1.53
C PRO A 26 20.03 0.64 2.88
N GLU A 27 21.17 1.24 3.22
CA GLU A 27 21.37 1.99 4.47
C GLU A 27 20.42 3.19 4.62
N PHE A 28 19.80 3.66 3.54
CA PHE A 28 18.87 4.78 3.59
C PHE A 28 17.45 4.39 3.96
N PHE A 29 17.05 3.12 3.82
CA PHE A 29 15.67 2.72 4.14
C PHE A 29 15.33 3.04 5.59
N ASN A 30 16.19 2.60 6.51
CA ASN A 30 16.02 2.81 7.95
C ASN A 30 16.10 4.29 8.38
N ILE A 31 16.65 5.17 7.53
CA ILE A 31 16.70 6.61 7.78
C ILE A 31 15.47 7.32 7.20
N LEU A 32 15.09 6.99 5.97
CA LEU A 32 14.06 7.69 5.21
C LEU A 32 12.66 7.19 5.54
N PHE A 33 12.50 5.91 5.81
CA PHE A 33 11.18 5.33 6.08
C PHE A 33 10.51 5.93 7.34
N PRO A 34 11.19 6.13 8.48
CA PRO A 34 10.60 6.81 9.63
C PRO A 34 10.15 8.24 9.31
N LEU A 35 10.89 8.97 8.47
CA LEU A 35 10.52 10.33 8.05
C LEU A 35 9.27 10.31 7.15
N LEU A 36 9.20 9.35 6.23
CA LEU A 36 8.02 9.15 5.38
C LEU A 36 6.78 8.73 6.19
N LEU A 37 6.96 7.90 7.21
CA LEU A 37 5.91 7.51 8.15
C LEU A 37 5.37 8.73 8.92
N GLU A 38 6.25 9.59 9.44
CA GLU A 38 5.85 10.82 10.12
C GLU A 38 5.03 11.73 9.18
N MET A 39 5.46 11.85 7.92
CA MET A 39 4.72 12.58 6.89
C MET A 39 3.36 11.94 6.59
N CYS A 40 3.28 10.60 6.52
CA CYS A 40 2.01 9.88 6.34
C CYS A 40 1.04 10.12 7.50
N ASN A 41 1.53 10.19 8.74
CA ASN A 41 0.71 10.37 9.93
C ASN A 41 0.24 11.82 10.12
N THR A 42 1.00 12.78 9.60
CA THR A 42 0.69 14.22 9.66
C THR A 42 -0.18 14.70 8.50
N ALA A 43 -0.19 13.97 7.37
CA ALA A 43 -1.09 14.21 6.25
C ALA A 43 -2.55 13.97 6.68
N THR A 44 -3.26 15.04 7.05
CA THR A 44 -4.65 14.93 7.49
C THR A 44 -5.54 14.39 6.36
N PRO A 45 -6.47 13.45 6.64
CA PRO A 45 -7.43 12.99 5.66
C PRO A 45 -8.24 14.20 5.16
N THR A 46 -8.18 14.43 3.85
CA THR A 46 -8.81 15.58 3.21
C THR A 46 -10.32 15.50 3.45
N LYS A 47 -10.88 16.43 4.24
CA LYS A 47 -12.32 16.64 4.35
C LYS A 47 -12.84 17.12 2.98
N SER A 48 -13.09 16.21 2.05
CA SER A 48 -13.86 16.51 0.85
C SER A 48 -15.33 16.62 1.24
N GLY A 49 -15.77 17.86 1.46
CA GLY A 49 -17.12 18.16 1.91
C GLY A 49 -17.41 19.65 2.02
N LYS A 50 -17.09 20.44 0.98
CA LYS A 50 -17.70 21.77 0.81
C LYS A 50 -18.37 21.85 -0.56
N SER A 51 -19.68 21.65 -0.55
CA SER A 51 -20.59 22.03 -1.62
C SER A 51 -20.48 23.55 -1.86
N PRO A 52 -20.49 24.04 -3.12
CA PRO A 52 -20.43 25.46 -3.40
C PRO A 52 -21.79 26.09 -3.14
N LEU A 53 -21.93 26.82 -2.03
CA LEU A 53 -23.01 27.80 -1.89
C LEU A 53 -22.37 29.17 -1.67
N GLY A 54 -22.59 30.04 -2.64
CA GLY A 54 -21.95 31.34 -2.75
C GLY A 54 -22.30 32.32 -1.62
N THR A 55 -21.44 33.33 -1.47
CA THR A 55 -21.69 34.78 -1.64
C THR A 55 -20.59 35.55 -0.90
N ASP A 56 -20.08 36.61 -1.53
CA ASP A 56 -19.00 37.54 -1.17
C ASP A 56 -18.76 37.86 0.33
N ALA A 57 -17.49 37.83 0.75
CA ALA A 57 -16.79 38.96 1.37
C ALA A 57 -15.31 38.64 1.62
N LYS A 58 -14.45 39.58 1.22
CA LYS A 58 -12.99 39.55 1.27
C LYS A 58 -12.47 39.53 2.72
N ALA A 59 -11.71 38.51 3.09
CA ALA A 59 -10.77 38.54 4.20
C ALA A 59 -9.48 37.84 3.76
N GLU A 60 -8.41 38.62 3.62
CA GLU A 60 -7.06 38.14 3.38
C GLU A 60 -6.61 37.37 4.64
N SER A 61 -6.83 36.06 4.68
CA SER A 61 -6.08 35.18 5.55
C SER A 61 -4.82 34.75 4.80
N ASN A 62 -3.68 35.17 5.34
CA ASN A 62 -2.35 34.70 5.00
C ASN A 62 -2.33 33.16 5.12
N GLU A 63 -2.68 32.47 4.04
CA GLU A 63 -2.49 31.04 3.88
C GLU A 63 -0.98 30.83 3.80
N GLY A 64 -0.36 30.49 4.93
CA GLY A 64 0.83 29.67 4.86
C GLY A 64 0.40 28.41 4.12
N GLU A 65 0.86 28.24 2.89
CA GLU A 65 0.81 26.96 2.20
C GLU A 65 1.54 25.97 3.10
N ASP A 66 0.80 25.25 3.94
CA ASP A 66 1.26 23.99 4.47
C ASP A 66 1.42 23.09 3.24
N ILE A 67 2.66 23.02 2.74
CA ILE A 67 3.08 22.12 1.66
C ILE A 67 3.08 20.70 2.25
N SER A 68 1.90 20.21 2.63
CA SER A 68 1.68 18.81 2.93
C SER A 68 1.76 18.08 1.59
N ALA A 69 2.77 17.24 1.42
CA ALA A 69 2.85 16.37 0.25
C ALA A 69 1.55 15.53 0.16
N PRO A 70 0.95 15.37 -1.03
CA PRO A 70 -0.20 14.48 -1.19
C PRO A 70 0.15 13.06 -0.73
N HIS A 71 -0.71 12.45 0.08
CA HIS A 71 -0.44 11.15 0.72
C HIS A 71 -0.16 10.03 -0.30
N ASP A 72 -0.71 10.12 -1.51
CA ASP A 72 -0.41 9.21 -2.62
C ASP A 72 1.05 9.30 -3.10
N LYS A 73 1.68 10.48 -3.00
CA LYS A 73 3.10 10.69 -3.33
C LYS A 73 4.01 10.16 -2.25
N ILE A 74 3.64 10.33 -0.98
CA ILE A 74 4.39 9.76 0.15
C ILE A 74 4.40 8.24 0.03
N LEU A 75 3.26 7.62 -0.24
CA LEU A 75 3.18 6.17 -0.52
C LEU A 75 4.01 5.77 -1.75
N GLY A 76 4.05 6.60 -2.80
CA GLY A 76 4.94 6.37 -3.94
C GLY A 76 6.42 6.30 -3.53
N CYS A 77 6.86 7.21 -2.65
CA CYS A 77 8.22 7.15 -2.08
C CYS A 77 8.43 5.90 -1.21
N ILE A 78 7.43 5.51 -0.41
CA ILE A 78 7.49 4.28 0.41
C ILE A 78 7.62 3.05 -0.49
N THR A 79 6.88 2.97 -1.60
CA THR A 79 7.05 1.88 -2.58
C THR A 79 8.48 1.83 -3.10
N SER A 80 9.05 2.97 -3.51
CA SER A 80 10.45 3.03 -3.95
C SER A 80 11.44 2.64 -2.85
N CYS A 81 11.15 2.95 -1.57
CA CYS A 81 11.95 2.54 -0.43
C CYS A 81 11.91 1.02 -0.24
N ILE A 82 10.72 0.41 -0.31
CA ILE A 82 10.55 -1.05 -0.18
C ILE A 82 11.32 -1.78 -1.28
N HIS A 83 11.25 -1.27 -2.52
CA HIS A 83 11.90 -1.87 -3.68
C HIS A 83 13.41 -2.09 -3.50
N VAL A 84 14.08 -1.13 -2.85
CA VAL A 84 15.55 -1.11 -2.67
C VAL A 84 16.00 -1.63 -1.30
N ALA A 85 15.07 -1.85 -0.37
CA ALA A 85 15.39 -2.24 1.00
C ALA A 85 16.00 -3.65 1.06
N CYS A 86 16.97 -3.85 1.95
CA CYS A 86 17.42 -5.20 2.28
C CYS A 86 16.43 -5.86 3.26
N VAL A 87 16.45 -7.20 3.33
CA VAL A 87 15.54 -7.95 4.20
C VAL A 87 15.62 -7.52 5.67
N ASN A 88 16.83 -7.27 6.19
CA ASN A 88 17.01 -6.88 7.59
C ASN A 88 16.33 -5.55 7.90
N ASP A 89 16.42 -4.58 6.99
CA ASP A 89 15.79 -3.28 7.16
C ASP A 89 14.25 -3.38 7.08
N ILE A 90 13.73 -4.23 6.18
CA ILE A 90 12.28 -4.52 6.10
C ILE A 90 11.79 -5.13 7.42
N LEU A 91 12.53 -6.08 7.99
CA LEU A 91 12.18 -6.74 9.25
C LEU A 91 12.25 -5.79 10.44
N GLU A 92 13.23 -4.88 10.46
CA GLU A 92 13.34 -3.85 11.49
C GLU A 92 12.16 -2.88 11.47
N GLN A 93 11.63 -2.55 10.29
CA GLN A 93 10.52 -1.62 10.11
C GLN A 93 9.14 -2.28 9.96
N LYS A 94 9.02 -3.59 10.21
CA LYS A 94 7.81 -4.35 9.92
C LYS A 94 6.53 -3.76 10.54
N GLU A 95 6.59 -3.35 11.81
CA GLU A 95 5.43 -2.78 12.53
C GLU A 95 5.00 -1.45 11.89
N ASN A 96 5.97 -0.64 11.51
CA ASN A 96 5.75 0.64 10.84
C ASN A 96 5.18 0.45 9.44
N LEU A 97 5.64 -0.55 8.67
CA LEU A 97 5.09 -0.92 7.36
C LEU A 97 3.61 -1.33 7.48
N ILE A 98 3.30 -2.24 8.41
CA ILE A 98 1.92 -2.66 8.68
C ILE A 98 1.07 -1.45 9.07
N HIS A 99 1.57 -0.59 9.96
CA HIS A 99 0.87 0.61 10.37
C HIS A 99 0.52 1.55 9.20
N VAL A 100 1.49 1.84 8.32
CA VAL A 100 1.25 2.68 7.12
C VAL A 100 0.13 2.12 6.26
N PHE A 101 0.11 0.81 6.03
CA PHE A 101 -0.91 0.17 5.22
C PHE A 101 -2.29 0.26 5.88
N LEU A 102 -2.39 -0.04 7.18
CA LEU A 102 -3.65 0.05 7.91
C LEU A 102 -4.22 1.48 7.92
N VAL A 103 -3.36 2.49 8.12
CA VAL A 103 -3.76 3.90 8.08
C VAL A 103 -4.23 4.28 6.68
N SER A 104 -3.46 3.96 5.65
CA SER A 104 -3.74 4.37 4.26
C SER A 104 -4.97 3.68 3.68
N LEU A 105 -5.27 2.46 4.10
CA LEU A 105 -6.47 1.73 3.70
C LEU A 105 -7.72 2.15 4.49
N SER A 106 -7.58 2.89 5.58
CA SER A 106 -8.72 3.31 6.40
C SER A 106 -9.76 4.12 5.59
N PRO A 107 -11.06 4.06 5.95
CA PRO A 107 -12.12 4.76 5.21
C PRO A 107 -11.92 6.28 5.05
N GLY A 108 -11.09 6.91 5.90
CA GLY A 108 -10.85 8.35 5.89
C GLY A 108 -10.05 8.85 4.68
N PHE A 109 -9.32 7.98 3.98
CA PHE A 109 -8.50 8.37 2.84
C PHE A 109 -9.21 8.17 1.49
N PRO A 110 -8.91 9.02 0.47
CA PRO A 110 -9.49 8.86 -0.86
C PRO A 110 -9.04 7.56 -1.54
N TRP A 111 -9.81 7.11 -2.54
CA TRP A 111 -9.49 5.87 -3.26
C TRP A 111 -8.14 5.91 -3.98
N THR A 112 -7.65 7.08 -4.39
CA THR A 112 -6.33 7.24 -4.99
C THR A 112 -5.20 6.90 -4.03
N VAL A 113 -5.36 7.24 -2.75
CA VAL A 113 -4.42 6.84 -1.69
C VAL A 113 -4.46 5.33 -1.49
N LYS A 114 -5.65 4.72 -1.48
CA LYS A 114 -5.81 3.27 -1.40
C LYS A 114 -5.11 2.56 -2.55
N MET A 115 -5.23 3.09 -3.78
CA MET A 115 -4.52 2.57 -4.95
C MET A 115 -3.00 2.59 -4.77
N SER A 116 -2.43 3.71 -4.28
CA SER A 116 -1.00 3.77 -3.97
C SER A 116 -0.62 2.76 -2.88
N ALA A 117 -1.44 2.60 -1.84
CA ALA A 117 -1.21 1.64 -0.78
C ALA A 117 -1.21 0.20 -1.31
N PHE A 118 -2.14 -0.16 -2.20
CA PHE A 118 -2.12 -1.46 -2.88
C PHE A 118 -0.80 -1.67 -3.62
N SER A 119 -0.33 -0.69 -4.39
CA SER A 119 0.97 -0.80 -5.06
C SER A 119 2.13 -1.01 -4.09
N SER A 120 2.16 -0.31 -2.95
CA SER A 120 3.19 -0.49 -1.93
C SER A 120 3.13 -1.88 -1.28
N ILE A 121 1.93 -2.40 -1.01
CA ILE A 121 1.72 -3.74 -0.45
C ILE A 121 2.20 -4.81 -1.42
N LYS A 122 1.84 -4.68 -2.70
CA LYS A 122 2.27 -5.59 -3.78
C LYS A 122 3.79 -5.61 -3.92
N GLU A 123 4.43 -4.45 -3.88
CA GLU A 123 5.90 -4.35 -3.88
C GLU A 123 6.51 -5.09 -2.69
N LEU A 124 5.97 -4.91 -1.47
CA LEU A 124 6.43 -5.67 -0.31
C LEU A 124 6.23 -7.17 -0.50
N CYS A 125 5.10 -7.61 -1.08
CA CYS A 125 4.87 -9.02 -1.37
C CYS A 125 5.92 -9.57 -2.35
N SER A 126 6.25 -8.83 -3.41
CA SER A 126 7.30 -9.20 -4.36
C SER A 126 8.66 -9.37 -3.67
N ARG A 127 9.06 -8.42 -2.82
CA ARG A 127 10.32 -8.51 -2.06
C ARG A 127 10.34 -9.72 -1.13
N LEU A 128 9.23 -10.00 -0.45
CA LEU A 128 9.12 -11.17 0.44
C LEU A 128 9.11 -12.49 -0.34
N HIS A 129 8.52 -12.52 -1.54
CA HIS A 129 8.62 -13.67 -2.44
C HIS A 129 10.06 -13.96 -2.85
N GLU A 130 10.81 -12.94 -3.27
CA GLU A 130 12.24 -13.09 -3.61
C GLU A 130 13.02 -13.71 -2.45
N ILE A 131 12.80 -13.23 -1.22
CA ILE A 131 13.46 -13.74 -0.01
C ILE A 131 13.08 -15.20 0.26
N VAL A 132 11.81 -15.56 0.08
CA VAL A 132 11.32 -16.93 0.27
C VAL A 132 11.95 -17.87 -0.76
N ASP A 133 11.97 -17.47 -2.03
CA ASP A 133 12.51 -18.26 -3.14
C ASP A 133 14.04 -18.42 -3.06
N GLU A 134 14.75 -17.43 -2.52
CA GLU A 134 16.22 -17.47 -2.30
C GLU A 134 16.61 -18.31 -1.07
N SER A 135 15.68 -18.60 -0.16
CA SER A 135 16.00 -19.39 1.04
C SER A 135 16.19 -20.87 0.69
N GLU A 136 17.33 -21.47 1.06
CA GLU A 136 17.50 -22.92 0.95
C GLU A 136 16.43 -23.62 1.80
N GLU A 137 15.87 -24.73 1.31
CA GLU A 137 14.66 -25.47 1.76
C GLU A 137 14.53 -25.77 3.28
N THR A 138 15.50 -25.44 4.14
CA THR A 138 15.59 -25.95 5.51
C THR A 138 15.22 -25.01 6.65
N SER A 139 15.08 -23.69 6.47
CA SER A 139 14.29 -22.87 7.42
C SER A 139 14.16 -21.42 6.94
N LEU A 140 12.93 -21.01 6.62
CA LEU A 140 12.60 -19.60 6.44
C LEU A 140 12.91 -18.82 7.72
N ASP A 141 13.41 -17.60 7.60
CA ASP A 141 13.62 -16.74 8.76
C ASP A 141 12.30 -16.52 9.52
N VAL A 142 12.36 -16.63 10.85
CA VAL A 142 11.18 -16.50 11.73
C VAL A 142 10.60 -15.09 11.64
N GLY A 143 11.44 -14.08 11.44
CA GLY A 143 11.02 -12.70 11.21
C GLY A 143 10.22 -12.55 9.92
N VAL A 144 10.71 -13.13 8.82
CA VAL A 144 10.02 -13.14 7.52
C VAL A 144 8.68 -13.87 7.61
N THR A 145 8.66 -15.05 8.24
CA THR A 145 7.41 -15.82 8.47
C THR A 145 6.40 -15.00 9.27
N SER A 146 6.85 -14.37 10.37
CA SER A 146 6.01 -13.51 11.21
C SER A 146 5.47 -12.31 10.44
N LEU A 147 6.27 -11.69 9.57
CA LEU A 147 5.85 -10.54 8.77
C LEU A 147 4.81 -10.95 7.73
N ILE A 148 5.02 -12.05 7.00
CA ILE A 148 4.04 -12.57 6.03
C ILE A 148 2.71 -12.87 6.73
N TYR A 149 2.76 -13.51 7.90
CA TYR A 149 1.58 -13.80 8.70
C TYR A 149 0.84 -12.52 9.12
N GLU A 150 1.56 -11.54 9.68
CA GLU A 150 0.98 -10.29 10.14
C GLU A 150 0.40 -9.45 9.01
N LEU A 151 1.10 -9.39 7.87
CA LEU A 151 0.65 -8.75 6.63
C LEU A 151 -0.68 -9.36 6.17
N PHE A 152 -0.72 -10.69 6.07
CA PHE A 152 -1.92 -11.40 5.64
C PHE A 152 -3.11 -11.17 6.59
N HIS A 153 -2.92 -11.36 7.90
CA HIS A 153 -4.01 -11.30 8.86
C HIS A 153 -4.49 -9.88 9.19
N SER A 154 -3.60 -8.87 9.13
CA SER A 154 -3.96 -7.50 9.50
C SER A 154 -4.42 -6.68 8.29
N VAL A 155 -3.75 -6.83 7.15
CA VAL A 155 -3.95 -5.94 5.99
C VAL A 155 -5.01 -6.48 5.03
N SER A 156 -5.12 -7.80 4.83
CA SER A 156 -6.10 -8.39 3.90
C SER A 156 -7.55 -8.01 4.23
N PRO A 157 -8.00 -8.02 5.50
CA PRO A 157 -9.34 -7.54 5.85
C PRO A 157 -9.59 -6.09 5.43
N LYS A 158 -8.55 -5.23 5.51
CA LYS A 158 -8.64 -3.83 5.06
C LYS A 158 -8.68 -3.68 3.55
N VAL A 159 -8.02 -4.57 2.81
CA VAL A 159 -8.15 -4.63 1.35
C VAL A 159 -9.58 -5.04 0.97
N VAL A 160 -10.15 -6.06 1.64
CA VAL A 160 -11.55 -6.49 1.43
C VAL A 160 -12.54 -5.37 1.76
N GLU A 161 -12.33 -4.66 2.88
CA GLU A 161 -13.13 -3.48 3.24
C GLU A 161 -13.09 -2.40 2.15
N CYS A 162 -11.94 -2.19 1.48
CA CYS A 162 -11.84 -1.26 0.35
C CYS A 162 -12.70 -1.69 -0.85
N ILE A 163 -12.76 -2.99 -1.16
CA ILE A 163 -13.62 -3.53 -2.23
C ILE A 163 -15.10 -3.30 -1.89
N SER A 164 -15.46 -3.51 -0.63
CA SER A 164 -16.84 -3.33 -0.14
C SER A 164 -17.30 -1.87 -0.18
N THR A 165 -16.39 -0.93 0.11
CA THR A 165 -16.73 0.49 0.32
C THR A 165 -16.57 1.38 -0.90
N VAL A 166 -15.59 1.12 -1.77
CA VAL A 166 -15.23 2.03 -2.88
C VAL A 166 -15.89 1.60 -4.18
N LYS A 167 -16.94 2.30 -4.62
CA LYS A 167 -17.76 1.94 -5.80
C LYS A 167 -17.10 2.17 -7.18
N ILE A 168 -15.79 2.00 -7.30
CA ILE A 168 -15.02 2.21 -8.52
C ILE A 168 -14.46 0.85 -8.96
N ALA A 169 -14.88 0.37 -10.14
CA ALA A 169 -14.47 -0.94 -10.65
C ALA A 169 -12.94 -1.13 -10.72
N GLN A 170 -12.20 -0.08 -11.09
CA GLN A 170 -10.72 -0.15 -11.11
C GLN A 170 -10.13 -0.41 -9.72
N VAL A 171 -10.75 0.13 -8.67
CA VAL A 171 -10.32 -0.10 -7.29
C VAL A 171 -10.58 -1.55 -6.90
N HIS A 172 -11.73 -2.10 -7.29
CA HIS A 172 -12.05 -3.51 -7.03
C HIS A 172 -11.05 -4.45 -7.72
N ILE A 173 -10.69 -4.18 -8.98
CA ILE A 173 -9.69 -4.95 -9.74
C ILE A 173 -8.35 -4.93 -9.00
N THR A 174 -7.80 -3.74 -8.75
CA THR A 174 -6.46 -3.59 -8.15
C THR A 174 -6.40 -4.08 -6.71
N ALA A 175 -7.46 -3.89 -5.92
CA ALA A 175 -7.57 -4.46 -4.58
C ALA A 175 -7.62 -5.99 -4.61
N SER A 176 -8.36 -6.59 -5.54
CA SER A 176 -8.43 -8.05 -5.68
C SER A 176 -7.10 -8.64 -6.15
N GLU A 177 -6.38 -7.96 -7.04
CA GLU A 177 -5.00 -8.34 -7.42
C GLU A 177 -4.05 -8.28 -6.22
N CYS A 178 -4.11 -7.20 -5.44
CA CYS A 178 -3.30 -7.03 -4.23
C CYS A 178 -3.60 -8.13 -3.20
N LEU A 179 -4.88 -8.45 -2.99
CA LEU A 179 -5.29 -9.54 -2.10
C LEU A 179 -4.79 -10.90 -2.59
N LEU A 180 -4.83 -11.15 -3.90
CA LEU A 180 -4.35 -12.41 -4.47
C LEU A 180 -2.86 -12.61 -4.22
N GLU A 181 -2.04 -11.57 -4.42
CA GLU A 181 -0.59 -11.63 -4.15
C GLU A 181 -0.30 -11.92 -2.67
N MET A 182 -1.07 -11.32 -1.75
CA MET A 182 -0.95 -11.62 -0.33
C MET A 182 -1.31 -13.08 -0.01
N ILE A 183 -2.35 -13.62 -0.65
CA ILE A 183 -2.75 -15.04 -0.50
C ILE A 183 -1.66 -15.97 -1.05
N GLU A 184 -1.09 -15.64 -2.21
CA GLU A 184 -0.03 -16.43 -2.84
C GLU A 184 1.25 -16.44 -1.99
N LEU A 185 1.63 -15.29 -1.42
CA LEU A 185 2.75 -15.19 -0.50
C LEU A 185 2.52 -16.01 0.77
N TYR A 186 1.32 -15.93 1.35
CA TYR A 186 0.96 -16.64 2.57
C TYR A 186 0.99 -18.17 2.39
N LYS A 187 0.63 -18.67 1.20
CA LYS A 187 0.71 -20.09 0.85
C LYS A 187 2.12 -20.66 0.82
N ASN A 188 3.14 -19.82 0.78
CA ASN A 188 4.52 -20.30 0.86
C ASN A 188 4.95 -20.60 2.31
N LEU A 189 4.12 -20.25 3.30
CA LEU A 189 4.38 -20.61 4.70
C LEU A 189 4.00 -22.07 4.99
N PRO A 190 4.65 -22.73 5.97
CA PRO A 190 4.25 -24.08 6.40
C PRO A 190 2.78 -24.18 6.81
N SER A 191 2.08 -25.22 6.33
CA SER A 191 0.62 -25.38 6.39
C SER A 191 -0.01 -25.37 7.80
N VAL A 192 0.78 -25.65 8.83
CA VAL A 192 0.36 -25.84 10.24
C VAL A 192 -0.34 -24.59 10.84
N GLN A 193 -0.30 -23.44 10.18
CA GLN A 193 -0.83 -22.17 10.71
C GLN A 193 -1.90 -21.50 9.84
N TRP A 194 -2.34 -22.13 8.76
CA TRP A 194 -3.21 -21.45 7.81
C TRP A 194 -4.63 -21.24 8.33
N THR A 195 -5.03 -19.98 8.42
CA THR A 195 -6.41 -19.57 8.70
C THR A 195 -6.84 -18.50 7.69
N ASP A 196 -8.14 -18.39 7.41
CA ASP A 196 -8.67 -17.53 6.34
C ASP A 196 -8.70 -16.03 6.69
N GLY A 197 -8.09 -15.63 7.80
CA GLY A 197 -8.09 -14.25 8.31
C GLY A 197 -9.47 -13.71 8.70
N GLY A 198 -10.52 -14.54 8.70
CA GLY A 198 -11.87 -14.17 9.10
C GLY A 198 -12.65 -13.31 8.10
N PHE A 199 -12.14 -13.10 6.88
CA PHE A 199 -12.79 -12.25 5.85
C PHE A 199 -13.39 -13.02 4.68
N LYS A 200 -13.34 -14.36 4.71
CA LYS A 200 -13.77 -15.23 3.61
C LYS A 200 -15.24 -15.09 3.24
N ASP A 201 -16.12 -15.02 4.24
CA ASP A 201 -17.57 -14.88 4.00
C ASP A 201 -17.91 -13.54 3.34
N GLU A 202 -17.24 -12.46 3.74
CA GLU A 202 -17.37 -11.16 3.08
C GLU A 202 -16.86 -11.22 1.64
N LEU A 203 -15.74 -11.89 1.39
CA LEU A 203 -15.20 -12.07 0.05
C LEU A 203 -16.15 -12.86 -0.88
N LEU A 204 -16.81 -13.91 -0.36
CA LEU A 204 -17.84 -14.66 -1.08
C LEU A 204 -19.02 -13.75 -1.45
N HIS A 205 -19.49 -12.93 -0.50
CA HIS A 205 -20.56 -11.99 -0.75
C HIS A 205 -20.20 -10.95 -1.83
N LEU A 206 -18.98 -10.41 -1.77
CA LEU A 206 -18.48 -9.47 -2.78
C LEU A 206 -18.40 -10.11 -4.16
N TYR A 207 -17.94 -11.36 -4.25
CA TYR A 207 -17.91 -12.12 -5.51
C TYR A 207 -19.30 -12.28 -6.14
N GLU A 208 -20.33 -12.59 -5.33
CA GLU A 208 -21.70 -12.74 -5.81
C GLU A 208 -22.26 -11.41 -6.35
N MET A 209 -21.95 -10.30 -5.67
CA MET A 209 -22.44 -8.97 -6.00
C MET A 209 -21.66 -8.28 -7.13
N GLU A 210 -20.42 -8.68 -7.38
CA GLU A 210 -19.56 -8.04 -8.37
C GLU A 210 -20.13 -8.19 -9.79
N LYS A 211 -20.14 -7.06 -10.51
CA LYS A 211 -20.65 -6.90 -11.87
C LYS A 211 -19.52 -6.75 -12.89
N ASN A 212 -18.34 -6.30 -12.47
CA ASN A 212 -17.18 -6.23 -13.31
C ASN A 212 -16.55 -7.63 -13.44
N GLU A 213 -16.55 -8.19 -14.65
CA GLU A 213 -16.08 -9.57 -14.88
C GLU A 213 -14.60 -9.79 -14.51
N GLN A 214 -13.74 -8.79 -14.70
CA GLN A 214 -12.33 -8.90 -14.32
C GLN A 214 -12.16 -8.96 -12.80
N ALA A 215 -12.77 -8.02 -12.07
CA ALA A 215 -12.78 -8.04 -10.61
C ALA A 215 -13.39 -9.33 -10.08
N LYS A 216 -14.50 -9.79 -10.68
CA LYS A 216 -15.18 -11.04 -10.31
C LYS A 216 -14.28 -12.27 -10.49
N SER A 217 -13.53 -12.34 -11.59
CA SER A 217 -12.56 -13.42 -11.82
C SER A 217 -11.43 -13.40 -10.79
N LEU A 218 -10.93 -12.24 -10.42
CA LEU A 218 -9.88 -12.08 -9.40
C LEU A 218 -10.39 -12.46 -8.00
N LEU A 219 -11.59 -12.01 -7.63
CA LEU A 219 -12.25 -12.40 -6.38
C LEU A 219 -12.43 -13.92 -6.29
N LYS A 220 -12.83 -14.56 -7.39
CA LYS A 220 -12.90 -16.02 -7.46
C LYS A 220 -11.54 -16.67 -7.22
N ALA A 221 -10.48 -16.16 -7.85
CA ALA A 221 -9.12 -16.67 -7.65
C ALA A 221 -8.68 -16.54 -6.17
N CYS A 222 -9.00 -15.42 -5.52
CA CYS A 222 -8.76 -15.24 -4.09
C CYS A 222 -9.51 -16.30 -3.26
N ILE A 223 -10.81 -16.49 -3.50
CA ILE A 223 -11.63 -17.50 -2.80
C ILE A 223 -11.07 -18.91 -2.98
N ASP A 224 -10.73 -19.28 -4.21
CA ASP A 224 -10.17 -20.60 -4.52
C ASP A 224 -8.79 -20.77 -3.87
N GLY A 225 -8.01 -19.68 -3.78
CA GLY A 225 -6.75 -19.64 -3.07
C GLY A 225 -6.90 -19.91 -1.57
N LEU A 226 -7.88 -19.27 -0.92
CA LEU A 226 -8.19 -19.48 0.50
C LEU A 226 -8.73 -20.90 0.78
N LYS A 227 -9.53 -21.47 -0.13
CA LYS A 227 -10.00 -22.87 0.02
C LYS A 227 -8.86 -23.88 -0.07
N GLY A 228 -7.83 -23.58 -0.85
CA GLY A 228 -6.60 -24.37 -0.88
C GLY A 228 -5.98 -24.48 0.52
N LEU A 229 -6.03 -23.39 1.28
CA LEU A 229 -5.47 -23.33 2.63
C LEU A 229 -6.18 -24.26 3.64
N GLU A 230 -7.48 -24.51 3.47
CA GLU A 230 -8.26 -25.34 4.40
C GLU A 230 -8.13 -26.84 4.13
N LYS A 231 -7.88 -27.23 2.87
CA LYS A 231 -7.82 -28.64 2.46
C LYS A 231 -6.51 -29.33 2.80
N GLU A 232 -5.44 -28.57 3.00
CA GLU A 232 -4.14 -29.12 3.44
C GLU A 232 -4.08 -29.36 4.97
N ASN A 233 -5.10 -28.88 5.70
CA ASN A 233 -5.24 -29.02 7.15
C ASN A 233 -6.25 -30.10 7.58
N ALA A 234 -6.85 -30.84 6.64
CA ALA A 234 -7.86 -31.88 6.86
C ALA A 234 -7.35 -33.28 6.46
#